data_AF-A0A6I2MFG4-F1
#
_entry.id   AF-A0A6I2MFG4-F1
#
_cell.length_a   1.000
_cell.length_b   1.000
_cell.length_c   1.000
_cell.angle_alpha   90.00
_cell.angle_beta   90.00
_cell.angle_gamma   90.00
#
_symmetry.space_group_name_H-M   'P 1'
#
loop_
_entity.id
_entity.type
_entity.pdbx_description
1 polymer ?
#
loop_
_entity_poly.entity_id
_entity_poly.type
_entity_poly.pdbx_seq_one_letter_code
_entity_poly.pdbx_strand_id
1 'polypeptide(L)' 'MTSLELSTYLNLSVYTIYGLVHKRSLPFIKKGRRLYFEKKEIDKWLMQGRQMTKEDLNLKVDEYLMRNPR' A
#
# COMPACT_ATOMS: atom_id res chain seq x y z
N MET A 1 10.85 -10.00 -4.81
CA MET A 1 11.01 -9.33 -6.11
C MET A 1 12.08 -8.24 -6.01
N THR A 2 12.73 -7.90 -7.12
CA THR A 2 13.74 -6.85 -7.25
C THR A 2 13.09 -5.50 -7.59
N SER A 3 13.86 -4.40 -7.58
CA SER A 3 13.35 -3.07 -7.92
C SER A 3 12.76 -2.99 -9.33
N LEU A 4 13.29 -3.77 -10.29
CA LEU A 4 12.78 -3.82 -11.67
C LEU A 4 11.49 -4.62 -11.77
N GLU A 5 11.40 -5.75 -11.08
CA GLU A 5 10.16 -6.52 -11.03
C GLU A 5 9.04 -5.72 -10.35
N LEU A 6 9.37 -4.99 -9.29
CA LEU A 6 8.42 -4.11 -8.60
C LEU A 6 7.99 -2.93 -9.48
N SER A 7 8.90 -2.38 -10.31
CA SER A 7 8.56 -1.28 -11.23
C SER A 7 7.51 -1.72 -12.23
N THR A 8 7.68 -2.92 -12.79
CA THR A 8 6.69 -3.52 -13.69
C THR A 8 5.39 -3.86 -12.97
N TYR A 9 5.47 -4.37 -11.73
CA TYR A 9 4.30 -4.75 -10.95
C TYR A 9 3.41 -3.55 -10.57
N LEU A 10 4.01 -2.44 -10.14
CA LEU A 10 3.28 -1.23 -9.74
C LEU A 10 3.03 -0.25 -10.89
N ASN A 11 3.56 -0.53 -12.08
CA ASN A 11 3.59 0.39 -13.21
C ASN A 11 4.19 1.77 -12.83
N LEU A 12 5.29 1.74 -12.07
CA LEU A 12 6.03 2.94 -11.63
C LEU A 12 7.46 2.88 -12.19
N SER A 13 8.10 4.04 -12.35
CA SER A 13 9.52 4.05 -12.71
C SER A 13 10.40 3.49 -11.58
N VAL A 14 11.52 2.87 -11.92
CA VAL A 14 12.52 2.41 -10.94
C VAL A 14 13.03 3.58 -10.08
N TYR A 15 13.15 4.78 -10.66
CA TYR A 15 13.51 6.00 -9.93
C TYR A 15 12.47 6.35 -8.85
N THR A 16 11.19 6.26 -9.19
CA THR A 16 10.09 6.47 -8.24
C THR A 16 10.18 5.48 -7.07
N ILE A 17 10.45 4.20 -7.36
CA ILE A 17 10.64 3.18 -6.31
C ILE A 17 11.79 3.55 -5.38
N TYR A 18 12.93 3.97 -5.91
CA TYR A 18 14.04 4.43 -5.06
C TYR A 18 13.67 5.64 -4.21
N GLY A 19 12.89 6.58 -4.76
CA GLY A 19 12.34 7.71 -4.01
C GLY A 19 11.44 7.26 -2.85
N LEU A 20 10.57 6.28 -3.08
CA LEU A 20 9.70 5.72 -2.04
C LEU A 20 10.48 4.97 -0.96
N VAL A 21 11.50 4.20 -1.35
CA VAL A 21 12.39 3.51 -0.41
C VAL A 21 13.18 4.51 0.43
N HIS A 22 13.72 5.57 -0.19
CA HIS A 22 14.47 6.61 0.51
C HIS A 22 13.60 7.34 1.54
N LYS A 23 12.34 7.64 1.19
CA LYS A 23 11.35 8.22 2.09
C LYS A 23 10.79 7.23 3.13
N ARG A 24 11.20 5.96 3.08
CA ARG A 24 10.67 4.85 3.90
C ARG A 24 9.14 4.71 3.79
N SER A 25 8.56 5.12 2.68
CA SER A 25 7.12 5.03 2.44
C SER A 25 6.70 3.71 1.82
N LEU A 26 7.64 2.92 1.30
CA LEU A 26 7.40 1.62 0.68
C LEU A 26 8.18 0.52 1.44
N PRO A 27 7.54 -0.61 1.82
CA PRO A 27 8.22 -1.71 2.53
C PRO A 27 9.35 -2.32 1.71
N PHE A 28 10.52 -2.53 2.32
CA PHE A 28 11.68 -3.11 1.64
C PHE A 28 12.57 -3.91 2.59
N ILE A 29 13.27 -4.89 2.03
CA ILE A 29 14.28 -5.71 2.70
C ILE A 29 15.63 -5.36 2.10
N LYS A 30 16.55 -4.84 2.93
CA LYS A 30 17.92 -4.56 2.51
C LYS A 30 18.82 -5.77 2.79
N LYS A 31 19.43 -6.35 1.76
CA LYS A 31 20.50 -7.34 1.90
C LYS A 31 21.76 -6.84 1.20
N GLY A 32 22.71 -6.37 2.00
CA GLY A 32 23.94 -5.73 1.51
C GLY A 32 23.64 -4.50 0.65
N ARG A 33 24.08 -4.55 -0.61
CA ARG A 33 23.88 -3.47 -1.61
C ARG A 33 22.61 -3.63 -2.44
N ARG A 34 21.78 -4.65 -2.17
CA ARG A 34 20.55 -4.92 -2.92
C ARG A 34 19.30 -4.71 -2.08
N LEU A 35 18.24 -4.27 -2.75
CA LEU A 35 16.90 -4.13 -2.19
C LEU A 35 16.03 -5.26 -2.73
N TYR A 36 15.24 -5.83 -1.84
CA TYR A 36 14.27 -6.87 -2.13
C TYR A 36 12.92 -6.45 -1.58
N PHE A 37 11.87 -6.91 -2.23
CA PHE A 37 10.48 -6.59 -1.86
C PHE A 37 9.69 -7.88 -1.76
N GLU A 38 8.99 -8.08 -0.65
CA GLU A 38 8.08 -9.20 -0.49
C GLU A 38 6.73 -8.84 -1.12
N LYS A 39 6.23 -9.68 -2.03
CA LYS A 39 4.97 -9.42 -2.72
C LYS A 39 3.81 -9.20 -1.76
N LYS A 40 3.68 -10.06 -0.74
CA LYS A 40 2.61 -9.96 0.26
C LYS A 40 2.64 -8.64 1.03
N GLU A 41 3.82 -8.11 1.32
CA GLU A 41 3.94 -6.80 2.00
C GLU A 41 3.57 -5.65 1.07
N ILE A 42 3.98 -5.71 -0.19
CA ILE A 42 3.60 -4.72 -1.20
C ILE A 42 2.09 -4.72 -1.44
N ASP A 43 1.47 -5.90 -1.50
CA ASP A 43 0.01 -6.04 -1.65
C ASP A 43 -0.73 -5.43 -0.45
N LYS A 44 -0.24 -5.67 0.78
CA LYS A 44 -0.78 -5.03 1.99
C LYS A 44 -0.62 -3.51 1.96
N TRP A 45 0.54 -3.03 1.52
CA TRP A 45 0.81 -1.60 1.39
C TRP A 45 -0.12 -0.93 0.38
N LEU A 46 -0.40 -1.57 -0.75
CA LEU A 46 -1.42 -1.13 -1.71
C LEU A 46 -2.80 -1.04 -1.07
N MET A 47 -3.19 -2.05 -0.29
CA MET A 47 -4.49 -2.08 0.40
C MET A 47 -4.62 -1.02 1.49
N GLN A 48 -3.52 -0.63 2.15
CA GLN A 48 -3.52 0.47 3.12
C GLN A 48 -3.83 1.82 2.47
N GLY A 49 -3.45 1.99 1.20
CA GLY A 49 -3.79 3.18 0.41
C GLY A 49 -5.23 3.20 -0.11
N ARG A 50 -6.03 2.16 0.16
CA ARG A 50 -7.44 2.10 -0.26
C ARG A 50 -8.21 3.26 0.37
N GLN A 51 -8.62 4.19 -0.47
CA GLN A 51 -9.61 5.19 -0.09
C GLN A 51 -10.96 4.49 0.03
N MET A 52 -11.68 4.75 1.13
CA MET A 52 -13.04 4.24 1.30
C MET A 52 -13.91 4.75 0.17
N THR A 53 -14.72 3.87 -0.42
CA THR A 53 -15.75 4.30 -1.36
C THR A 53 -16.86 5.02 -0.61
N LYS A 54 -17.71 5.75 -1.35
CA LYS A 54 -18.92 6.35 -0.78
C LYS A 54 -19.83 5.30 -0.12
N GLU A 55 -19.86 4.10 -0.69
CA GLU A 55 -20.61 2.95 -0.16
C GLU A 55 -20.01 2.46 1.15
N ASP A 56 -18.68 2.30 1.22
CA ASP A 56 -17.99 1.91 2.46
C ASP A 56 -18.27 2.94 3.59
N LEU A 57 -18.35 4.23 3.24
CA LEU A 57 -18.68 5.30 4.19
C LEU A 57 -20.12 5.24 4.66
N ASN A 58 -21.08 5.06 3.75
CA ASN A 58 -22.50 4.93 4.09
C ASN A 58 -22.75 3.73 5.01
N LEU A 59 -22.13 2.59 4.72
CA LEU A 59 -22.22 1.40 5.58
C LEU A 59 -21.72 1.67 7.01
N LYS A 60 -20.62 2.42 7.17
CA LYS A 60 -20.14 2.82 8.51
C LYS A 60 -21.10 3.78 9.21
N VAL A 61 -21.74 4.69 8.47
CA VAL A 61 -22.77 5.58 9.02
C VAL A 61 -23.96 4.76 9.49
N ASP A 62 -24.44 3.82 8.68
CA ASP A 62 -25.55 2.93 9.03
C ASP A 62 -25.21 2.07 10.25
N GLU A 63 -24.00 1.48 10.31
CA GLU A 63 -23.52 0.73 11.48
C GLU A 63 -23.52 1.59 12.75
N TYR A 64 -23.09 2.86 12.64
CA TYR A 64 -23.08 3.80 13.75
C TYR A 64 -24.50 4.15 14.22
N LEU A 65 -25.41 4.44 13.29
CA LEU A 65 -26.82 4.71 13.60
C LEU A 65 -27.52 3.51 14.24
N MET A 66 -27.19 2.28 13.81
CA MET A 66 -27.70 1.05 14.41
C MET A 66 -27.17 0.80 15.83
N ARG A 67 -25.91 1.17 16.12
CA ARG A 67 -25.31 1.01 17.45
C ARG A 67 -25.76 2.05 18.47
N ASN A 68 -26.09 3.25 18.02
CA ASN A 68 -26.59 4.35 18.86
C ASN A 68 -27.98 4.82 18.40
N PRO A 69 -29.02 3.98 18.55
CA PRO A 69 -30.38 4.44 18.36
C PRO A 69 -30.68 5.54 19.39
N ARG A 70 -31.22 6.66 18.90
CA ARG A 70 -31.72 7.73 19.76
C ARG A 70 -32.95 7.31 20.53
#